data_AF-A0A534VG93-F1
#
_entry.id   AF-A0A534VG93-F1
#
_cell.length_a   1.000
_cell.length_b   1.000
_cell.length_c   1.000
_cell.angle_alpha   90.00
_cell.angle_beta   90.00
_cell.angle_gamma   90.00
#
_symmetry.space_group_name_H-M   'P 1'
#
loop_
_entity.id
_entity.type
_entity.pdbx_description
1 polymer ?
#
loop_
_entity_poly.entity_id
_entity_poly.type
_entity_poly.pdbx_seq_one_letter_code
_entity_poly.pdbx_strand_id
1 'polypeptide(L)'
;MALVGRVWNLLRGLAAHWVGRREQRHPDAVYAAAIEERVAQYATLRQAAAGIIYLRSKLAKELERESGELGRVRRQLEIAVERDDDAVALHLIGRRDTLGAEVTRLTAELTELTKEAEGAKQNLVTFQREIARLREERVRMLARLASAKARLRFQTTLNGLSP
;
A
#
# COMPACT_ATOMS: atom_id res chain seq x y z
N MET A 1 4.51 -29.84 -8.25
CA MET A 1 4.10 -28.64 -7.46
C MET A 1 3.72 -28.94 -6.00
N ALA A 2 4.19 -30.03 -5.36
CA ALA A 2 3.75 -30.42 -4.00
C ALA A 2 4.75 -30.07 -2.87
N LEU A 3 5.95 -29.57 -3.18
CA LEU A 3 7.01 -29.31 -2.20
C LEU A 3 6.85 -27.97 -1.47
N VAL A 4 6.45 -26.90 -2.17
CA VAL A 4 6.32 -25.55 -1.59
C VAL A 4 5.20 -25.48 -0.54
N GLY A 5 4.06 -26.12 -0.80
CA GLY A 5 2.94 -26.17 0.16
C GLY A 5 3.25 -26.96 1.43
N ARG A 6 4.10 -28.00 1.34
CA ARG A 6 4.52 -28.79 2.51
C ARG A 6 5.51 -28.02 3.38
N VAL A 7 6.42 -27.25 2.78
CA VAL A 7 7.34 -26.36 3.51
C VAL A 7 6.56 -25.24 4.21
N TRP A 8 5.60 -24.63 3.53
CA TRP A 8 4.75 -23.59 4.13
C TRP A 8 3.91 -24.11 5.31
N ASN A 9 3.34 -25.32 5.19
CA ASN A 9 2.56 -25.92 6.26
C ASN A 9 3.42 -26.38 7.46
N LEU A 10 4.66 -26.81 7.23
CA LEU A 10 5.62 -27.12 8.30
C LEU A 10 6.06 -25.87 9.05
N LEU A 11 6.29 -24.75 8.36
CA LEU A 11 6.62 -23.45 8.98
C LEU A 11 5.44 -22.91 9.79
N ARG A 12 4.20 -23.06 9.30
CA ARG A 12 2.99 -22.68 10.03
C ARG A 12 2.76 -23.55 11.27
N GLY A 13 3.03 -24.86 11.17
CA GLY A 13 2.95 -25.80 12.29
C GLY A 13 3.97 -25.52 13.37
N LEU A 14 5.21 -25.22 13.00
CA LEU A 14 6.28 -24.82 13.94
C LEU A 14 6.00 -23.45 14.58
N ALA A 15 5.47 -22.49 13.83
CA ALA A 15 5.04 -21.20 14.37
C ALA A 15 3.88 -21.36 15.37
N ALA A 16 2.85 -22.16 15.06
CA ALA A 16 1.73 -22.42 15.95
C ALA A 16 2.16 -23.15 17.25
N HIS A 17 3.08 -24.11 17.15
CA HIS A 17 3.60 -24.84 18.31
C HIS A 17 4.61 -24.02 19.14
N TRP A 18 5.32 -23.08 18.52
CA TRP A 18 6.20 -22.12 19.20
C TRP A 18 5.41 -21.01 19.91
N VAL A 19 4.35 -20.49 19.28
CA VAL A 19 3.44 -19.49 19.86
C VAL A 19 2.70 -20.07 21.08
N GLY A 20 2.10 -21.26 20.96
CA GLY A 20 1.27 -21.86 22.01
C GLY A 20 2.00 -22.23 23.32
N ARG A 21 3.33 -22.46 23.29
CA ARG A 21 4.14 -22.73 24.49
C ARG A 21 4.88 -21.50 25.04
N ARG A 22 4.97 -20.40 24.28
CA ARG A 22 5.78 -19.21 24.63
C ARG A 22 4.97 -17.97 25.01
N GLU A 23 3.67 -17.93 24.72
CA GLU A 23 2.75 -16.85 25.11
C GLU A 23 2.83 -16.50 26.62
N GLN A 24 3.22 -17.44 27.47
CA GLN A 24 3.36 -17.19 28.91
C GLN A 24 4.77 -16.80 29.39
N ARG A 25 5.85 -17.04 28.62
CA ARG A 25 7.25 -16.87 29.13
C ARG A 25 8.01 -15.66 28.57
N HIS A 26 7.78 -15.24 27.32
CA HIS A 26 8.51 -14.11 26.72
C HIS A 26 7.61 -13.25 25.83
N PRO A 27 6.62 -12.55 26.41
CA PRO A 27 5.68 -11.76 25.62
C PRO A 27 6.36 -10.60 24.88
N ASP A 28 7.52 -10.14 25.34
CA ASP A 28 8.34 -9.14 24.64
C ASP A 28 8.73 -9.57 23.21
N ALA A 29 9.23 -10.80 23.09
CA ALA A 29 9.72 -11.34 21.82
C ALA A 29 8.59 -11.52 20.80
N VAL A 30 7.38 -11.86 21.28
CA VAL A 30 6.18 -12.00 20.42
C VAL A 30 5.80 -10.65 19.82
N TYR A 31 5.72 -9.59 20.65
CA TYR A 31 5.44 -8.25 20.13
C TYR A 31 6.54 -7.74 19.21
N ALA A 32 7.81 -7.98 19.54
CA ALA A 32 8.94 -7.55 18.72
C ALA A 32 8.86 -8.18 17.31
N ALA A 33 8.65 -9.50 17.23
CA ALA A 33 8.50 -10.21 15.96
C ALA A 33 7.27 -9.73 15.16
N ALA A 34 6.13 -9.53 15.82
CA ALA A 34 4.92 -9.04 15.15
C ALA A 34 5.09 -7.61 14.61
N ILE A 35 5.77 -6.72 15.36
CA ILE A 35 6.08 -5.36 14.91
C ILE A 35 7.02 -5.41 13.70
N GLU A 36 8.06 -6.24 13.74
CA GLU A 36 9.01 -6.40 12.63
C GLU A 36 8.31 -6.87 11.36
N GLU A 37 7.45 -7.88 11.46
CA GLU A 37 6.65 -8.38 10.35
C GLU A 37 5.77 -7.26 9.75
N ARG A 38 5.08 -6.49 10.59
CA ARG A 38 4.25 -5.37 10.12
C ARG A 38 5.07 -4.25 9.48
N VAL A 39 6.27 -3.97 9.99
CA VAL A 39 7.19 -3.01 9.36
C VAL A 39 7.65 -3.50 7.98
N ALA A 40 7.95 -4.79 7.82
CA ALA A 40 8.28 -5.37 6.53
C ALA A 40 7.10 -5.29 5.55
N GLN A 41 5.88 -5.64 5.99
CA GLN A 41 4.67 -5.50 5.18
C GLN A 41 4.43 -4.04 4.76
N TYR A 42 4.63 -3.08 5.67
CA TYR A 42 4.53 -1.65 5.36
C TYR A 42 5.52 -1.22 4.27
N ALA A 43 6.76 -1.71 4.30
CA ALA A 43 7.75 -1.41 3.27
C ALA A 43 7.30 -1.91 1.88
N THR A 44 6.77 -3.12 1.80
CA THR A 44 6.20 -3.68 0.56
C THR A 44 5.02 -2.87 0.06
N LEU A 45 4.08 -2.52 0.95
CA LEU A 45 2.92 -1.67 0.60
C LEU A 45 3.36 -0.30 0.11
N ARG A 46 4.39 0.29 0.73
CA ARG A 46 4.92 1.60 0.34
C ARG A 46 5.52 1.56 -1.05
N GLN A 47 6.24 0.49 -1.40
CA GLN A 47 6.80 0.32 -2.74
C GLN A 47 5.70 0.17 -3.79
N ALA A 48 4.66 -0.63 -3.52
CA ALA A 48 3.51 -0.79 -4.41
C ALA A 48 2.78 0.54 -4.62
N ALA A 49 2.50 1.28 -3.54
CA ALA A 49 1.87 2.60 -3.60
C ALA A 49 2.69 3.61 -4.41
N ALA A 50 4.03 3.59 -4.27
CA ALA A 50 4.91 4.42 -5.08
C ALA A 50 4.81 4.08 -6.58
N GLY A 51 4.69 2.79 -6.93
CA GLY A 51 4.46 2.34 -8.30
C GLY A 51 3.16 2.88 -8.89
N ILE A 52 2.06 2.81 -8.13
CA ILE A 52 0.74 3.31 -8.55
C ILE A 52 0.79 4.84 -8.75
N ILE A 53 1.38 5.57 -7.79
CA ILE A 53 1.53 7.03 -7.88
C ILE A 53 2.37 7.41 -9.11
N TYR A 54 3.46 6.68 -9.36
CA TYR A 54 4.30 6.91 -10.53
C TYR A 54 3.52 6.69 -11.84
N LEU A 55 2.78 5.58 -11.95
CA LEU A 55 1.97 5.29 -13.12
C LEU A 55 0.90 6.36 -13.34
N ARG A 56 0.24 6.83 -12.28
CA ARG A 56 -0.74 7.93 -12.34
C ARG A 56 -0.10 9.19 -12.91
N SER A 57 1.07 9.57 -12.41
CA SER A 57 1.80 10.73 -12.91
C SER A 57 2.25 10.57 -14.36
N LYS A 58 2.63 9.37 -14.77
CA LYS A 58 2.99 9.08 -16.17
C LYS A 58 1.79 9.22 -17.09
N LEU A 59 0.66 8.60 -16.73
CA LEU A 59 -0.57 8.61 -17.51
C LEU A 59 -1.16 10.02 -17.61
N ALA A 60 -1.08 10.83 -16.54
CA ALA A 60 -1.50 12.22 -16.57
C ALA A 60 -0.72 13.05 -17.60
N LYS A 61 0.61 12.87 -17.69
CA LYS A 61 1.45 13.54 -18.70
C LYS A 61 1.12 13.07 -20.12
N GLU A 62 0.82 11.80 -20.28
CA GLU A 62 0.42 11.25 -21.57
C GLU A 62 -0.93 11.81 -22.03
N LEU A 63 -1.91 11.88 -21.12
CA LEU A 63 -3.20 12.51 -21.38
C LEU A 63 -3.05 13.98 -21.75
N GLU A 64 -2.19 14.73 -21.05
CA GLU A 64 -1.90 16.14 -21.35
C GLU A 64 -1.32 16.29 -22.77
N ARG A 65 -0.36 15.43 -23.13
CA ARG A 65 0.24 15.41 -24.48
C ARG A 65 -0.81 15.13 -25.55
N GLU A 66 -1.57 14.05 -25.44
CA GLU A 66 -2.57 13.66 -26.45
C GLU A 66 -3.72 14.68 -26.54
N SER A 67 -4.13 15.27 -25.42
CA SER A 67 -5.12 16.35 -25.40
C SER A 67 -4.60 17.61 -26.10
N GLY A 68 -3.32 17.94 -25.91
CA GLY A 68 -2.65 19.03 -26.61
C GLY A 68 -2.59 18.81 -28.13
N GLU A 69 -2.23 17.60 -28.57
CA GLU A 69 -2.23 17.25 -30.00
C GLU A 69 -3.64 17.26 -30.59
N LEU A 70 -4.64 16.74 -29.87
CA LEU A 70 -6.04 16.82 -30.30
C LEU A 70 -6.49 18.28 -30.51
N GLY A 71 -6.12 19.17 -29.60
CA GLY A 71 -6.39 20.60 -29.73
C GLY A 71 -5.70 21.23 -30.96
N ARG A 72 -4.48 20.81 -31.29
CA ARG A 72 -3.78 21.27 -32.50
C ARG A 72 -4.46 20.76 -33.77
N VAL A 73 -4.80 19.48 -33.84
CA VAL A 73 -5.49 18.87 -34.99
C VAL A 73 -6.84 19.52 -35.22
N ARG A 74 -7.58 19.86 -34.16
CA ARG A 74 -8.86 20.60 -34.29
C ARG A 74 -8.68 21.97 -34.94
N ARG A 75 -7.69 22.76 -34.53
CA ARG A 75 -7.39 24.05 -35.17
C ARG A 75 -6.94 23.90 -36.62
N GLN A 76 -6.12 22.89 -36.92
CA GLN A 76 -5.71 22.61 -38.31
C GLN A 76 -6.90 22.24 -39.18
N LEU A 77 -7.85 21.48 -38.64
CA LEU A 77 -9.07 21.11 -39.33
C LEU A 77 -9.94 22.34 -39.63
N GLU A 78 -10.11 23.25 -38.68
CA GLU A 78 -10.82 24.52 -38.88
C GLU A 78 -10.21 25.31 -40.06
N ILE A 79 -8.88 25.45 -40.08
CA ILE A 79 -8.15 26.13 -41.16
C ILE A 79 -8.31 25.42 -42.52
N ALA A 80 -8.28 24.08 -42.54
CA ALA A 80 -8.47 23.31 -43.78
C ALA A 80 -9.88 23.50 -44.35
N VAL A 81 -10.90 23.51 -43.48
CA VAL A 81 -12.29 23.79 -43.85
C VAL A 81 -12.45 25.22 -44.36
N GLU A 82 -11.85 26.21 -43.71
CA GLU A 82 -11.86 27.61 -44.18
C GLU A 82 -11.23 27.80 -45.56
N ARG A 83 -10.30 26.92 -45.93
CA ARG A 83 -9.58 26.94 -47.22
C ARG A 83 -10.19 26.03 -48.29
N ASP A 84 -11.30 25.35 -47.98
CA ASP A 84 -11.94 24.38 -48.89
C ASP A 84 -10.98 23.23 -49.29
N ASP A 85 -10.03 22.89 -48.40
CA ASP A 85 -9.06 21.79 -48.60
C ASP A 85 -9.63 20.48 -48.05
N ASP A 86 -10.59 19.92 -48.78
CA ASP A 86 -11.34 18.72 -48.39
C ASP A 86 -10.45 17.49 -48.15
N ALA A 87 -9.39 17.33 -48.95
CA ALA A 87 -8.47 16.21 -48.80
C ALA A 87 -7.72 16.25 -47.47
N VAL A 88 -7.22 17.43 -47.09
CA VAL A 88 -6.57 17.64 -45.79
C VAL A 88 -7.59 17.55 -44.65
N ALA A 89 -8.79 18.12 -44.82
CA ALA A 89 -9.84 18.06 -43.83
C ALA A 89 -10.25 16.61 -43.49
N LEU A 90 -10.46 15.76 -44.50
CA LEU A 90 -10.78 14.34 -44.31
C LEU A 90 -9.69 13.59 -43.53
N HIS A 91 -8.42 13.84 -43.84
CA HIS A 91 -7.31 13.23 -43.10
C HIS A 91 -7.28 13.69 -41.63
N LEU A 92 -7.46 15.00 -41.38
CA LEU A 92 -7.46 15.56 -40.04
C LEU A 92 -8.65 15.09 -39.20
N ILE A 93 -9.81 14.84 -39.81
CA ILE A 93 -10.97 14.22 -39.15
C ILE A 93 -10.61 12.83 -38.61
N GLY A 94 -10.04 11.97 -39.44
CA GLY A 94 -9.64 10.62 -39.00
C GLY A 94 -8.60 10.66 -37.86
N ARG A 95 -7.65 11.60 -37.93
CA ARG A 95 -6.66 11.80 -36.87
C ARG A 95 -7.30 12.33 -35.57
N ARG A 96 -8.21 13.30 -35.68
CA ARG A 96 -8.97 13.86 -34.55
C ARG A 96 -9.75 12.77 -33.84
N ASP A 97 -10.44 11.91 -34.57
CA ASP A 97 -11.28 10.86 -33.99
C ASP A 97 -10.44 9.81 -33.26
N THR A 98 -9.30 9.42 -33.85
CA THR A 98 -8.32 8.54 -33.19
C THR A 98 -7.80 9.16 -31.88
N LEU A 99 -7.36 10.41 -31.92
CA LEU A 99 -6.86 11.13 -30.74
C LEU A 99 -7.97 11.33 -29.69
N GLY A 100 -9.20 11.61 -30.12
CA GLY A 100 -10.36 11.77 -29.24
C GLY A 100 -10.71 10.48 -28.50
N ALA A 101 -10.68 9.34 -29.19
CA ALA A 101 -10.85 8.03 -28.56
C ALA A 101 -9.75 7.75 -27.53
N GLU A 102 -8.50 8.05 -27.87
CA GLU A 102 -7.36 7.83 -26.97
C GLU A 102 -7.41 8.72 -25.72
N VAL A 103 -7.71 10.02 -25.88
CA VAL A 103 -7.93 10.94 -24.75
C VAL A 103 -9.06 10.44 -23.84
N THR A 104 -10.15 9.93 -24.41
CA THR A 104 -11.26 9.35 -23.65
C THR A 104 -10.81 8.13 -22.84
N ARG A 105 -10.07 7.22 -23.47
CA ARG A 105 -9.51 6.02 -22.83
C ARG A 105 -8.56 6.38 -21.69
N LEU A 106 -7.58 7.25 -21.95
CA LEU A 106 -6.60 7.72 -20.97
C LEU A 106 -7.26 8.46 -19.80
N THR A 107 -8.32 9.22 -20.05
CA THR A 107 -9.07 9.92 -18.99
C THR A 107 -9.76 8.93 -18.06
N ALA A 108 -10.40 7.89 -18.60
CA ALA A 108 -11.04 6.85 -17.80
C ALA A 108 -10.00 6.08 -16.96
N GLU A 109 -8.89 5.67 -17.58
CA GLU A 109 -7.80 4.97 -16.90
C GLU A 109 -7.16 5.83 -15.79
N LEU A 110 -6.95 7.12 -16.05
CA LEU A 110 -6.40 8.05 -15.06
C LEU A 110 -7.35 8.24 -13.87
N THR A 111 -8.66 8.24 -14.13
CA THR A 111 -9.67 8.38 -13.08
C THR A 111 -9.61 7.19 -12.12
N GLU A 112 -9.58 5.96 -12.64
CA GLU A 112 -9.48 4.75 -11.81
C GLU A 112 -8.15 4.69 -11.06
N LEU A 113 -7.03 4.95 -11.75
CA LEU A 113 -5.71 4.93 -11.14
C LEU A 113 -5.53 6.01 -10.07
N THR A 114 -6.24 7.14 -10.20
CA THR A 114 -6.28 8.18 -9.16
C THR A 114 -6.99 7.68 -7.92
N LYS A 115 -8.12 6.97 -8.05
CA LYS A 115 -8.82 6.36 -6.91
C LYS A 115 -7.93 5.32 -6.23
N GLU A 116 -7.24 4.48 -7.00
CA GLU A 116 -6.31 3.49 -6.46
C GLU A 116 -5.14 4.13 -5.71
N ALA A 117 -4.55 5.20 -6.26
CA ALA A 117 -3.46 5.94 -5.62
C ALA A 117 -3.87 6.54 -4.27
N GLU A 118 -5.05 7.16 -4.20
CA GLU A 118 -5.56 7.71 -2.94
C GLU A 118 -5.93 6.61 -1.93
N GLY A 119 -6.53 5.50 -2.40
CA GLY A 119 -6.78 4.33 -1.57
C GLY A 119 -5.49 3.73 -1.00
N ALA A 120 -4.44 3.58 -1.81
CA ALA A 120 -3.14 3.11 -1.37
C ALA A 120 -2.51 4.03 -0.31
N LYS A 121 -2.62 5.35 -0.49
CA LYS A 121 -2.16 6.34 0.48
C LYS A 121 -2.92 6.24 1.80
N GLN A 122 -4.25 6.12 1.75
CA GLN A 122 -5.08 5.93 2.94
C GLN A 122 -4.68 4.66 3.69
N ASN A 123 -4.49 3.56 2.97
CA ASN A 123 -4.07 2.27 3.53
C ASN A 123 -2.71 2.37 4.22
N LEU A 124 -1.73 3.07 3.64
CA LEU A 124 -0.43 3.29 4.28
C LEU A 124 -0.55 4.04 5.61
N VAL A 125 -1.40 5.07 5.68
CA VAL A 125 -1.63 5.83 6.92
C VAL A 125 -2.27 4.93 7.98
N THR A 126 -3.27 4.14 7.60
CA THR A 126 -3.92 3.18 8.52
C THR A 126 -2.91 2.16 9.04
N PHE A 127 -2.10 1.57 8.15
CA PHE A 127 -1.11 0.57 8.52
C PHE A 127 -0.02 1.13 9.44
N GLN A 128 0.41 2.37 9.20
CA GLN A 128 1.34 3.07 10.07
C GLN A 128 0.77 3.27 11.48
N ARG A 129 -0.52 3.61 11.60
CA ARG A 129 -1.21 3.74 12.90
C ARG A 129 -1.31 2.41 13.62
N GLU A 130 -1.57 1.31 12.92
CA GLU A 130 -1.58 -0.04 13.51
C GLU A 130 -0.21 -0.41 14.09
N ILE A 131 0.88 -0.14 13.37
CA ILE A 131 2.25 -0.38 13.85
C ILE A 131 2.51 0.44 15.13
N ALA A 132 2.11 1.72 15.14
CA ALA A 132 2.27 2.57 16.32
C ALA A 132 1.49 2.04 17.52
N ARG A 133 0.21 1.66 17.31
CA ARG A 133 -0.63 1.05 18.35
C ARG A 133 -0.01 -0.23 18.90
N LEU A 134 0.52 -1.10 18.05
CA LEU A 134 1.15 -2.36 18.46
C LEU A 134 2.41 -2.11 19.32
N ARG A 135 3.19 -1.08 18.97
CA ARG A 135 4.36 -0.64 19.77
C ARG A 135 3.94 -0.14 21.14
N GLU A 136 2.87 0.64 21.25
CA GLU A 136 2.36 1.08 22.54
C GLU A 136 1.80 -0.06 23.38
N GLU A 137 1.09 -1.01 22.76
CA GLU A 137 0.58 -2.20 23.44
C GLU A 137 1.72 -3.05 24.02
N ARG A 138 2.83 -3.19 23.27
CA ARG A 138 4.06 -3.82 23.78
C ARG A 138 4.56 -3.11 25.05
N VAL A 139 4.71 -1.78 25.01
CA VAL A 139 5.19 -0.99 26.18
C VAL A 139 4.28 -1.18 27.39
N ARG A 140 2.95 -1.07 27.20
CA ARG A 140 1.96 -1.27 28.26
C ARG A 140 2.04 -2.68 28.85
N MET A 141 2.21 -3.70 28.02
CA MET A 141 2.34 -5.09 28.48
C MET A 141 3.62 -5.28 29.30
N LEU A 142 4.77 -4.77 28.82
CA LEU A 142 6.04 -4.89 29.54
C LEU A 142 6.00 -4.19 30.91
N ALA A 143 5.37 -3.02 31.00
CA ALA A 143 5.17 -2.34 32.26
C ALA A 143 4.31 -3.17 33.23
N ARG A 144 3.19 -3.74 32.75
CA ARG A 144 2.34 -4.64 33.57
C ARG A 144 3.11 -5.87 34.05
N LEU A 145 3.91 -6.47 33.18
CA LEU A 145 4.75 -7.63 33.53
C LEU A 145 5.80 -7.28 34.59
N ALA A 146 6.46 -6.13 34.47
CA ALA A 146 7.42 -5.64 35.45
C ALA A 146 6.74 -5.40 36.82
N SER A 147 5.58 -4.75 36.83
CA SER A 147 4.82 -4.52 38.07
C SER A 147 4.34 -5.82 38.71
N ALA A 148 3.90 -6.81 37.92
CA ALA A 148 3.52 -8.12 38.44
C ALA A 148 4.72 -8.86 39.06
N LYS A 149 5.88 -8.82 38.40
CA LYS A 149 7.13 -9.40 38.93
C LYS A 149 7.58 -8.72 40.23
N ALA A 150 7.45 -7.39 40.33
CA ALA A 150 7.77 -6.66 41.55
C ALA A 150 6.85 -7.10 42.71
N ARG A 151 5.53 -7.20 42.47
CA ARG A 151 4.56 -7.68 43.47
C ARG A 151 4.86 -9.08 43.98
N LEU A 152 5.21 -10.01 43.08
CA LEU A 152 5.59 -11.37 43.47
C LEU A 152 6.84 -11.37 44.36
N ARG A 153 7.85 -10.57 44.02
CA ARG A 153 9.07 -10.44 44.86
C ARG A 153 8.74 -9.91 46.25
N PHE A 154 7.91 -8.87 46.35
CA PHE A 154 7.47 -8.34 47.64
C PHE A 154 6.73 -9.39 48.50
N GLN A 155 5.86 -10.20 47.90
CA GLN A 155 5.17 -11.29 48.61
C GLN A 155 6.16 -12.36 49.10
N THR A 156 7.12 -12.77 48.26
CA THR A 156 8.13 -13.77 48.67
C THR A 156 9.02 -13.26 49.80
N THR A 157 9.38 -11.98 49.81
CA THR A 157 10.16 -11.40 50.92
C THR A 157 9.35 -11.30 52.21
N LEU A 158 8.07 -10.95 52.13
CA LEU A 158 7.20 -10.90 53.31
C LEU A 158 6.99 -12.29 53.93
N ASN A 159 6.71 -13.30 53.10
CA ASN A 159 6.53 -14.68 53.58
C ASN A 159 7.84 -15.29 54.13
N GLY A 160 9.01 -14.85 53.63
CA GLY A 160 10.31 -15.27 54.15
C GLY A 160 10.76 -14.54 55.43
N LEU A 161 10.05 -13.49 55.83
CA LEU A 161 10.31 -12.70 57.05
C LEU A 161 9.26 -12.96 58.15
N SER A 162 8.25 -13.79 57.89
CA SER A 162 7.30 -14.25 58.90
C SER A 162 7.96 -15.32 59.79
N PRO A 163 7.95 -15.18 61.14
CA PRO A 163 8.52 -16.16 62.07
C PRO A 163 7.74 -17.48 62.10
#